data_AF-A0A6B2CN93-F1
#
_entry.id   AF-A0A6B2CN93-F1
#
_cell.length_a   1.000
_cell.length_b   1.000
_cell.length_c   1.000
_cell.angle_alpha   90.00
_cell.angle_beta   90.00
_cell.angle_gamma   90.00
#
_symmetry.space_group_name_H-M   'P 1'
#
loop_
_entity.id
_entity.type
_entity.pdbx_description
1 polymer ?
#
loop_
_entity_poly.entity_id
_entity_poly.type
_entity_poly.pdbx_seq_one_letter_code
_entity_poly.pdbx_strand_id
1 'polypeptide(L)'
;ENVWRAKTYTTADSLTSVVAAASFIERLSRLLPPSEGGQQGRESREQEEQGKGPEAGQPSVEEAAQRAAEAAMKDAEMAKKIKMVAERLGAGRGSVFSLESSAELVLRLARETDVARILEKIEGLKLPAAWGRGSTKFSKGWVSGLEYGGDFERVHYSQLALPDDLFYADLANGRLLLYQKELPATRGPIYVLLDKSGSMVGSKIDWARAVAVALFKKAIDEGRTFVVRFFDSIPYSMMMVKGSSKPNDVLRVLSYLARVRAGGGTDITRAISAAVEDIGKLKLGGRERLSDIVLITDGEDRLSPEVLQRMLKSANARLHSVMIQGHNTFLQQVSYRYLTVRKLEKHEALEVVDFA
;
A
#
# COMPACT_ATOMS: atom_id res chain seq x y z
N GLU A 1 6.02 32.96 -23.75
CA GLU A 1 5.61 31.60 -23.32
C GLU A 1 6.68 30.80 -22.55
N ASN A 2 7.99 30.98 -22.79
CA ASN A 2 9.03 30.09 -22.21
C ASN A 2 9.29 30.24 -20.69
N VAL A 3 9.00 31.40 -20.10
CA VAL A 3 9.26 31.66 -18.66
C VAL A 3 8.39 30.78 -17.74
N TRP A 4 7.19 30.40 -18.19
CA TRP A 4 6.29 29.54 -17.41
C TRP A 4 6.74 28.07 -17.38
N ARG A 5 7.41 27.59 -18.44
CA ARG A 5 8.07 26.27 -18.44
C ARG A 5 9.34 26.24 -17.59
N ALA A 6 10.06 27.36 -17.48
CA ALA A 6 11.23 27.45 -16.60
C ALA A 6 10.87 27.52 -15.12
N LYS A 7 9.73 28.17 -14.76
CA LYS A 7 9.22 28.23 -13.38
C LYS A 7 8.96 26.85 -12.75
N THR A 8 8.66 25.83 -13.54
CA THR A 8 8.53 24.44 -13.04
C THR A 8 9.85 23.79 -12.62
N TYR A 9 11.00 24.41 -12.92
CA TYR A 9 12.34 23.85 -12.67
C TYR A 9 13.23 24.69 -11.74
N THR A 10 12.73 25.80 -11.17
CA THR A 10 13.48 26.69 -10.24
C THR A 10 12.79 26.84 -8.90
N THR A 11 13.54 26.74 -7.79
CA THR A 11 13.28 27.09 -6.35
C THR A 11 11.93 26.75 -5.69
N ALA A 12 10.85 26.52 -6.43
CA ALA A 12 9.51 26.20 -5.94
C ALA A 12 9.29 24.69 -5.75
N ASP A 13 10.14 23.85 -6.33
CA ASP A 13 10.14 22.39 -6.11
C ASP A 13 11.52 21.91 -5.66
N SER A 14 11.86 22.24 -4.42
CA SER A 14 13.14 21.90 -3.78
C SER A 14 13.50 20.42 -3.98
N LEU A 15 12.54 19.51 -3.83
CA LEU A 15 12.78 18.07 -3.94
C LEU A 15 13.18 17.64 -5.36
N THR A 16 12.46 18.07 -6.40
CA THR A 16 12.79 17.65 -7.78
C THR A 16 14.09 18.30 -8.26
N SER A 17 14.36 19.54 -7.86
CA SER A 17 15.65 20.20 -8.12
C SER A 17 16.82 19.47 -7.46
N VAL A 18 16.69 19.07 -6.18
CA VAL A 18 17.72 18.32 -5.46
C VAL A 18 17.97 16.95 -6.11
N VAL A 19 16.90 16.23 -6.47
CA VAL A 19 17.02 14.93 -7.14
C VAL A 19 17.67 15.06 -8.52
N ALA A 20 17.30 16.09 -9.30
CA ALA A 20 17.88 16.36 -10.61
C ALA A 20 19.39 16.68 -10.51
N ALA A 21 19.77 17.57 -9.58
CA ALA A 21 21.15 17.94 -9.36
C ALA A 21 22.00 16.74 -8.88
N ALA A 22 21.48 15.97 -7.91
CA ALA A 22 22.15 14.78 -7.40
C ALA A 22 22.35 13.72 -8.49
N SER A 23 21.32 13.44 -9.30
CA SER A 23 21.43 12.47 -10.39
C SER A 23 22.40 12.93 -11.49
N PHE A 24 22.38 14.23 -11.83
CA PHE A 24 23.28 14.81 -12.81
C PHE A 24 24.75 14.69 -12.38
N ILE A 25 25.07 15.09 -11.15
CA ILE A 25 26.44 15.02 -10.61
C ILE A 25 26.92 13.57 -10.56
N GLU A 26 26.09 12.64 -10.09
CA GLU A 26 26.47 11.22 -10.01
C GLU A 26 26.74 10.61 -11.40
N ARG A 27 25.90 10.91 -12.39
CA ARG A 27 26.06 10.39 -13.76
C ARG A 27 27.23 11.04 -14.48
N LEU A 28 27.42 12.34 -14.32
CA LEU A 28 28.55 13.06 -14.89
C LEU A 28 29.88 12.54 -14.32
N SER A 29 29.95 12.34 -12.99
CA SER A 29 31.12 11.77 -12.32
C SER A 29 31.45 10.33 -12.75
N ARG A 30 30.47 9.55 -13.22
CA ARG A 30 30.71 8.20 -13.76
C ARG A 30 31.15 8.21 -15.22
N LEU A 31 30.74 9.23 -15.98
CA LEU A 31 31.06 9.36 -17.40
C LEU A 31 32.38 10.08 -17.64
N LEU A 32 32.80 10.95 -16.71
CA LEU A 32 34.12 11.58 -16.75
C LEU A 32 35.17 10.61 -16.18
N PRO A 33 36.33 10.46 -16.83
CA PRO A 33 37.44 9.74 -16.21
C PRO A 33 37.87 10.45 -14.91
N PRO A 34 38.40 9.71 -13.91
CA PRO A 34 39.04 10.36 -12.78
C PRO A 34 40.11 11.31 -13.30
N SER A 35 40.13 12.53 -12.75
CA SER A 35 41.11 13.54 -13.16
C SER A 35 42.51 13.01 -12.90
N GLU A 36 43.26 12.68 -13.95
CA GLU A 36 44.71 12.51 -13.88
C GLU A 36 45.30 13.90 -13.58
N GLY A 37 45.46 14.20 -12.30
CA GLY A 37 45.90 15.52 -11.87
C GLY A 37 46.25 15.56 -10.40
N GLY A 38 47.36 14.91 -10.02
CA GLY A 38 48.05 15.26 -8.79
C GLY A 38 48.79 14.16 -8.02
N GLN A 39 49.53 13.26 -8.67
CA GLN A 39 50.71 12.64 -8.03
C GLN A 39 51.69 12.13 -9.09
N GLN A 40 52.68 12.96 -9.42
CA GLN A 40 53.91 12.52 -10.07
C GLN A 40 54.73 11.72 -9.05
N GLY A 41 54.96 10.45 -9.34
CA GLY A 41 55.89 9.59 -8.62
C GLY A 41 55.91 8.16 -9.18
N ARG A 42 56.76 7.94 -10.19
CA ARG A 42 57.47 6.69 -10.60
C ARG A 42 57.01 5.40 -9.90
N GLU A 43 56.52 4.38 -10.59
CA GLU A 43 57.22 3.27 -11.29
C GLU A 43 56.14 2.15 -11.37
N SER A 44 55.87 1.34 -12.40
CA SER A 44 56.62 0.81 -13.53
C SER A 44 55.63 0.33 -14.61
N ARG A 45 56.10 0.31 -15.86
CA ARG A 45 55.48 -0.41 -16.99
C ARG A 45 55.43 -1.91 -16.71
N GLU A 46 54.35 -2.55 -17.19
CA GLU A 46 54.32 -3.73 -18.08
C GLU A 46 53.08 -4.59 -17.79
N GLN A 47 52.08 -4.47 -18.66
CA GLN A 47 51.34 -5.61 -19.24
C GLN A 47 50.37 -5.06 -20.28
N GLU A 48 50.80 -5.16 -21.54
CA GLU A 48 49.94 -5.04 -22.70
C GLU A 48 49.43 -6.43 -23.10
N GLU A 49 48.21 -6.43 -23.65
CA GLU A 49 47.51 -7.49 -24.40
C GLU A 49 46.78 -8.59 -23.60
N GLN A 50 45.45 -8.44 -23.53
CA GLN A 50 44.52 -9.16 -24.43
C GLN A 50 43.05 -8.85 -24.09
N GLY A 51 42.33 -8.30 -25.07
CA GLY A 51 40.88 -8.11 -24.99
C GLY A 51 40.34 -7.02 -25.92
N LYS A 52 40.38 -7.23 -27.24
CA LYS A 52 39.70 -6.39 -28.22
C LYS A 52 38.17 -6.50 -28.03
N GLY A 53 37.61 -5.59 -27.23
CA GLY A 53 36.21 -5.15 -27.34
C GLY A 53 36.13 -3.87 -28.18
N PRO A 54 34.98 -3.53 -28.78
CA PRO A 54 34.90 -2.41 -29.71
C PRO A 54 35.20 -1.09 -28.98
N GLU A 55 36.17 -0.34 -29.50
CA GLU A 55 36.51 1.02 -29.06
C GLU A 55 35.32 1.94 -29.31
N ALA A 56 34.45 2.08 -28.31
CA ALA A 56 33.58 3.24 -28.21
C ALA A 56 34.46 4.42 -27.76
N GLY A 57 34.75 5.34 -28.68
CA GLY A 57 35.51 6.55 -28.40
C GLY A 57 35.00 7.26 -27.15
N GLN A 58 35.94 7.76 -26.34
CA GLN A 58 35.62 8.52 -25.12
C GLN A 58 34.64 9.65 -25.48
N PRO A 59 33.45 9.72 -24.84
CA PRO A 59 32.50 10.77 -25.15
C PRO A 59 33.16 12.12 -24.86
N SER A 60 32.97 13.08 -25.76
CA SER A 60 33.37 14.47 -25.48
C SER A 60 32.71 14.92 -24.17
N VAL A 61 33.35 15.85 -23.46
CA VAL A 61 32.79 16.38 -22.19
C VAL A 61 31.37 16.91 -22.40
N GLU A 62 31.10 17.47 -23.59
CA GLU A 62 29.77 17.93 -24.01
C GLU A 62 28.77 16.78 -24.17
N GLU A 63 29.15 15.68 -24.84
CA GLU A 63 28.28 14.50 -24.98
C GLU A 63 28.00 13.80 -23.66
N ALA A 64 29.01 13.72 -22.78
CA ALA A 64 28.85 13.17 -21.44
C ALA A 64 27.90 14.02 -20.59
N ALA A 65 28.04 15.36 -20.65
CA ALA A 65 27.15 16.29 -19.98
C ALA A 65 25.72 16.20 -20.53
N GLN A 66 25.54 16.08 -21.85
CA GLN A 66 24.23 15.95 -22.47
C GLN A 66 23.53 14.66 -22.06
N ARG A 67 24.23 13.51 -22.10
CA ARG A 67 23.67 12.22 -21.66
C ARG A 67 23.33 12.22 -20.16
N ALA A 68 24.18 12.83 -19.33
CA ALA A 68 23.90 12.98 -17.91
C ALA A 68 22.66 13.86 -17.67
N ALA A 69 22.51 14.94 -18.44
CA ALA A 69 21.36 15.85 -18.35
C ALA A 69 20.05 15.15 -18.75
N GLU A 70 20.03 14.45 -19.89
CA GLU A 70 18.84 13.73 -20.36
C GLU A 70 18.37 12.68 -19.34
N ALA A 71 19.31 11.93 -18.77
CA ALA A 71 18.96 10.90 -17.80
C ALA A 71 18.56 11.49 -16.43
N ALA A 72 19.19 12.58 -16.01
CA ALA A 72 18.77 13.32 -14.81
C ALA A 72 17.36 13.92 -14.96
N MET A 73 16.99 14.39 -16.15
CA MET A 73 15.63 14.86 -16.44
C MET A 73 14.60 13.74 -16.29
N LYS A 74 14.87 12.54 -16.83
CA LYS A 74 13.99 11.37 -16.65
C LYS A 74 13.80 11.01 -15.18
N ASP A 75 14.89 11.00 -14.41
CA ASP A 75 14.83 10.71 -12.97
C ASP A 75 14.03 11.79 -12.22
N ALA A 76 14.17 13.07 -12.60
CA ALA A 76 13.43 14.18 -12.02
C ALA A 76 11.92 14.12 -12.34
N GLU A 77 11.54 13.75 -13.56
CA GLU A 77 10.15 13.53 -13.95
C GLU A 77 9.51 12.41 -13.13
N MET A 78 10.23 11.29 -12.95
CA MET A 78 9.78 10.19 -12.11
C MET A 78 9.64 10.60 -10.64
N ALA A 79 10.61 11.34 -10.11
CA ALA A 79 10.54 11.89 -8.76
C ALA A 79 9.34 12.83 -8.56
N LYS A 80 9.01 13.64 -9.57
CA LYS A 80 7.81 14.47 -9.57
C LYS A 80 6.53 13.63 -9.52
N LYS A 81 6.44 12.54 -10.29
CA LYS A 81 5.30 11.61 -10.24
C LYS A 81 5.18 10.95 -8.86
N ILE A 82 6.29 10.49 -8.28
CA ILE A 82 6.33 9.92 -6.92
C ILE A 82 5.85 10.95 -5.89
N LYS A 83 6.34 12.19 -5.96
CA LYS A 83 5.92 13.29 -5.10
C LYS A 83 4.42 13.54 -5.21
N MET A 84 3.88 13.67 -6.42
CA MET A 84 2.45 13.87 -6.64
C MET A 84 1.61 12.73 -6.06
N VAL A 85 2.05 11.48 -6.21
CA VAL A 85 1.35 10.32 -5.65
C VAL A 85 1.42 10.32 -4.13
N ALA A 86 2.58 10.63 -3.55
CA ALA A 86 2.73 10.76 -2.10
C ALA A 86 1.86 11.87 -1.52
N GLU A 87 1.76 13.02 -2.18
CA GLU A 87 0.89 14.13 -1.80
C GLU A 87 -0.60 13.76 -1.91
N ARG A 88 -1.00 13.07 -2.99
CA ARG A 88 -2.39 12.62 -3.20
C ARG A 88 -2.82 11.49 -2.26
N LEU A 89 -1.85 10.72 -1.75
CA LEU A 89 -2.05 9.68 -0.72
C LEU A 89 -2.04 10.27 0.69
N GLY A 90 -1.29 11.36 0.92
CA GLY A 90 -1.17 12.05 2.20
C GLY A 90 -2.07 13.28 2.37
N ALA A 91 -2.99 13.53 1.44
CA ALA A 91 -3.85 14.72 1.43
C ALA A 91 -4.61 14.86 2.77
N GLY A 92 -4.39 15.98 3.46
CA GLY A 92 -5.01 16.29 4.76
C GLY A 92 -4.26 15.79 6.01
N ARG A 93 -3.10 15.11 5.89
CA ARG A 93 -2.36 14.58 7.06
C ARG A 93 -0.84 14.84 7.10
N GLY A 94 -0.24 15.53 6.13
CA GLY A 94 1.19 15.87 6.18
C GLY A 94 1.62 17.03 5.30
N SER A 95 2.62 17.78 5.77
CA SER A 95 3.24 18.90 5.06
C SER A 95 4.26 18.42 4.03
N VAL A 96 4.30 19.12 2.88
CA VAL A 96 5.27 18.95 1.77
C VAL A 96 6.73 18.85 2.27
N PHE A 97 7.07 19.53 3.37
CA PHE A 97 8.39 19.53 4.01
C PHE A 97 8.92 18.15 4.47
N SER A 98 8.07 17.15 4.74
CA SER A 98 8.54 15.83 5.18
C SER A 98 9.19 15.00 4.07
N LEU A 99 8.98 15.35 2.80
CA LEU A 99 9.51 14.59 1.67
C LEU A 99 10.93 15.08 1.29
N GLU A 100 11.27 16.33 1.57
CA GLU A 100 12.59 16.91 1.29
C GLU A 100 13.72 16.15 2.02
N SER A 101 13.48 15.73 3.26
CA SER A 101 14.43 14.89 4.01
C SER A 101 14.62 13.48 3.41
N SER A 102 13.73 13.06 2.51
CA SER A 102 13.75 11.73 1.89
C SER A 102 14.17 11.77 0.41
N ALA A 103 14.81 12.85 -0.05
CA ALA A 103 15.24 13.01 -1.45
C ALA A 103 16.09 11.82 -1.96
N GLU A 104 16.95 11.23 -1.12
CA GLU A 104 17.74 10.05 -1.47
C GLU A 104 16.86 8.83 -1.75
N LEU A 105 15.85 8.57 -0.91
CA LEU A 105 14.90 7.47 -1.12
C LEU A 105 14.08 7.69 -2.39
N VAL A 106 13.66 8.93 -2.66
CA VAL A 106 12.93 9.26 -3.90
C VAL A 106 13.82 9.04 -5.13
N LEU A 107 15.09 9.44 -5.09
CA LEU A 107 16.03 9.19 -6.18
C LEU A 107 16.25 7.69 -6.42
N ARG A 108 16.38 6.89 -5.36
CA ARG A 108 16.48 5.42 -5.46
C ARG A 108 15.23 4.83 -6.11
N LEU A 109 14.04 5.25 -5.67
CA LEU A 109 12.76 4.78 -6.22
C LEU A 109 12.54 5.23 -7.67
N ALA A 110 12.98 6.44 -8.04
CA ALA A 110 12.87 6.94 -9.41
C ALA A 110 13.67 6.09 -10.41
N ARG A 111 14.74 5.42 -9.96
CA ARG A 111 15.55 4.51 -10.77
C ARG A 111 14.97 3.11 -10.89
N GLU A 112 14.03 2.72 -10.02
CA GLU A 112 13.41 1.41 -10.06
C GLU A 112 12.33 1.35 -11.15
N THR A 113 12.52 0.48 -12.13
CA THR A 113 11.57 0.31 -13.25
C THR A 113 10.22 -0.27 -12.81
N ASP A 114 10.20 -1.00 -11.70
CA ASP A 114 8.97 -1.53 -11.10
C ASP A 114 8.10 -0.39 -10.52
N VAL A 115 8.71 0.62 -9.90
CA VAL A 115 7.97 1.80 -9.39
C VAL A 115 7.32 2.55 -10.54
N ALA A 116 8.03 2.73 -11.66
CA ALA A 116 7.47 3.37 -12.84
C ALA A 116 6.21 2.65 -13.34
N ARG A 117 6.27 1.32 -13.48
CA ARG A 117 5.15 0.48 -13.92
C ARG A 117 3.96 0.54 -12.94
N ILE A 118 4.22 0.58 -11.64
CA ILE A 118 3.17 0.75 -10.62
C ILE A 118 2.48 2.11 -10.78
N LEU A 119 3.26 3.19 -10.93
CA LEU A 119 2.73 4.55 -11.02
C LEU A 119 1.89 4.75 -12.28
N GLU A 120 2.32 4.22 -13.43
CA GLU A 120 1.54 4.28 -14.68
C GLU A 120 0.16 3.64 -14.54
N LYS A 121 0.08 2.50 -13.83
CA LYS A 121 -1.20 1.81 -13.59
C LYS A 121 -2.11 2.60 -12.65
N ILE A 122 -1.53 3.30 -11.67
CA ILE A 122 -2.27 4.12 -10.70
C ILE A 122 -2.73 5.45 -11.33
N GLU A 123 -2.02 5.95 -12.34
CA GLU A 123 -2.31 7.23 -12.96
C GLU A 123 -3.72 7.24 -13.58
N GLY A 124 -4.63 8.01 -12.95
CA GLY A 124 -6.04 8.11 -13.33
C GLY A 124 -7.03 7.27 -12.52
N LEU A 125 -6.58 6.45 -11.55
CA LEU A 125 -7.48 5.85 -10.57
C LEU A 125 -8.05 6.93 -9.64
N LYS A 126 -9.29 7.35 -9.91
CA LYS A 126 -10.10 8.09 -8.95
C LYS A 126 -10.70 7.08 -7.99
N LEU A 127 -10.06 6.87 -6.85
CA LEU A 127 -10.64 6.04 -5.81
C LEU A 127 -11.94 6.68 -5.31
N PRO A 128 -12.99 5.88 -5.09
CA PRO A 128 -14.23 6.39 -4.52
C PRO A 128 -13.93 7.08 -3.19
N ALA A 129 -14.66 8.17 -2.92
CA ALA A 129 -14.54 8.88 -1.66
C ALA A 129 -14.83 7.90 -0.51
N ALA A 130 -14.03 7.97 0.57
CA ALA A 130 -14.26 7.15 1.74
C ALA A 130 -15.71 7.32 2.21
N TRP A 131 -16.46 6.21 2.24
CA TRP A 131 -17.75 6.22 2.91
C TRP A 131 -17.53 6.69 4.35
N GLY A 132 -18.37 7.63 4.78
CA GLY A 132 -18.31 8.21 6.11
C GLY A 132 -18.15 7.11 7.15
N ARG A 133 -17.37 7.41 8.20
CA ARG A 133 -17.17 6.48 9.33
C ARG A 133 -18.53 5.97 9.76
N GLY A 134 -18.82 4.71 9.40
CA GLY A 134 -20.06 4.07 9.81
C GLY A 134 -20.17 4.21 11.32
N SER A 135 -21.36 4.40 11.83
CA SER A 135 -21.59 4.45 13.26
C SER A 135 -22.06 3.09 13.71
N THR A 136 -21.41 2.50 14.71
CA THR A 136 -21.86 1.25 15.32
C THR A 136 -22.57 1.54 16.62
N LYS A 137 -23.73 0.90 16.83
CA LYS A 137 -24.44 0.94 18.11
C LYS A 137 -23.58 0.28 19.18
N PHE A 138 -23.37 0.96 20.29
CA PHE A 138 -22.53 0.45 21.38
C PHE A 138 -23.01 0.97 22.73
N SER A 139 -22.70 0.25 23.81
CA SER A 139 -23.10 0.60 25.19
C SER A 139 -22.56 1.96 25.66
N LYS A 140 -21.40 2.35 25.11
CA LYS A 140 -20.72 3.63 25.33
C LYS A 140 -20.70 4.39 24.01
N GLY A 141 -20.79 5.72 24.02
CA GLY A 141 -20.76 6.50 22.79
C GLY A 141 -21.46 7.85 22.92
N TRP A 142 -21.51 8.58 21.80
CA TRP A 142 -22.29 9.81 21.70
C TRP A 142 -23.76 9.44 21.57
N VAL A 143 -24.64 10.11 22.31
CA VAL A 143 -26.08 9.90 22.20
C VAL A 143 -26.56 10.56 20.91
N SER A 144 -27.00 9.76 19.94
CA SER A 144 -27.58 10.25 18.68
C SER A 144 -29.11 10.31 18.72
N GLY A 145 -29.75 9.51 19.58
CA GLY A 145 -31.20 9.42 19.65
C GLY A 145 -31.72 8.45 20.72
N LEU A 146 -32.95 7.97 20.50
CA LEU A 146 -33.66 7.03 21.38
C LEU A 146 -34.21 5.87 20.56
N GLU A 147 -34.18 4.67 21.12
CA GLU A 147 -34.77 3.45 20.52
C GLU A 147 -35.44 2.58 21.57
N TYR A 148 -36.24 1.60 21.17
CA TYR A 148 -36.78 0.59 22.08
C TYR A 148 -35.97 -0.70 22.00
N GLY A 149 -35.76 -1.38 23.13
CA GLY A 149 -35.06 -2.67 23.17
C GLY A 149 -34.96 -3.27 24.57
N GLY A 150 -34.09 -4.27 24.72
CA GLY A 150 -33.87 -4.99 25.99
C GLY A 150 -32.45 -4.86 26.56
N ASP A 151 -31.67 -3.89 26.10
CA ASP A 151 -30.27 -3.72 26.52
C ASP A 151 -30.17 -2.81 27.75
N PHE A 152 -29.98 -3.42 28.92
CA PHE A 152 -29.93 -2.74 30.21
C PHE A 152 -28.86 -1.64 30.28
N GLU A 153 -27.72 -1.80 29.60
CA GLU A 153 -26.62 -0.83 29.68
C GLU A 153 -26.92 0.50 28.97
N ARG A 154 -27.94 0.52 28.12
CA ARG A 154 -28.34 1.68 27.33
C ARG A 154 -29.67 2.28 27.78
N VAL A 155 -30.27 1.81 28.86
CA VAL A 155 -31.58 2.26 29.32
C VAL A 155 -31.62 3.78 29.56
N HIS A 156 -32.68 4.41 29.07
CA HIS A 156 -32.95 5.83 29.30
C HIS A 156 -33.34 6.07 30.77
N TYR A 157 -32.90 7.18 31.37
CA TYR A 157 -33.13 7.43 32.81
C TYR A 157 -34.61 7.37 33.21
N SER A 158 -35.53 7.72 32.31
CA SER A 158 -36.97 7.69 32.59
C SER A 158 -37.52 6.29 32.87
N GLN A 159 -36.89 5.25 32.31
CA GLN A 159 -37.30 3.86 32.53
C GLN A 159 -36.89 3.36 33.91
N LEU A 160 -35.81 3.91 34.49
CA LEU A 160 -35.36 3.58 35.84
C LEU A 160 -36.28 4.16 36.93
N ALA A 161 -37.17 5.10 36.56
CA ALA A 161 -38.18 5.65 37.45
C ALA A 161 -39.50 4.86 37.43
N LEU A 162 -39.61 3.82 36.59
CA LEU A 162 -40.81 2.97 36.54
C LEU A 162 -40.87 2.07 37.79
N PRO A 163 -42.08 1.70 38.25
CA PRO A 163 -42.24 0.65 39.25
C PRO A 163 -41.58 -0.65 38.79
N ASP A 164 -41.01 -1.40 39.73
CA ASP A 164 -40.25 -2.62 39.47
C ASP A 164 -41.00 -3.60 38.54
N ASP A 165 -42.27 -3.88 38.81
CA ASP A 165 -43.09 -4.81 38.01
C ASP A 165 -43.20 -4.38 36.55
N LEU A 166 -43.38 -3.08 36.31
CA LEU A 166 -43.51 -2.52 34.97
C LEU A 166 -42.16 -2.51 34.25
N PHE A 167 -41.08 -2.18 34.96
CA PHE A 167 -39.74 -2.23 34.43
C PHE A 167 -39.36 -3.65 33.99
N TYR A 168 -39.60 -4.66 34.83
CA TYR A 168 -39.31 -6.05 34.50
C TYR A 168 -40.18 -6.57 33.35
N ALA A 169 -41.46 -6.17 33.30
CA ALA A 169 -42.33 -6.52 32.18
C ALA A 169 -41.84 -5.92 30.86
N ASP A 170 -41.44 -4.65 30.84
CA ASP A 170 -40.90 -4.00 29.64
C ASP A 170 -39.52 -4.55 29.25
N LEU A 171 -38.67 -4.90 30.22
CA LEU A 171 -37.39 -5.58 29.98
C LEU A 171 -37.59 -6.94 29.32
N ALA A 172 -38.50 -7.76 29.86
CA ALA A 172 -38.79 -9.09 29.34
C ALA A 172 -39.36 -9.05 27.90
N ASN A 173 -40.13 -8.01 27.59
CA ASN A 173 -40.71 -7.79 26.27
C ASN A 173 -39.80 -7.02 25.30
N GLY A 174 -38.61 -6.57 25.74
CA GLY A 174 -37.70 -5.74 24.93
C GLY A 174 -38.30 -4.38 24.56
N ARG A 175 -39.12 -3.81 25.44
CA ARG A 175 -39.85 -2.55 25.27
C ARG A 175 -39.28 -1.39 26.08
N LEU A 176 -38.10 -1.52 26.66
CA LEU A 176 -37.46 -0.42 27.36
C LEU A 176 -37.00 0.64 26.39
N LEU A 177 -37.19 1.91 26.75
CA LEU A 177 -36.59 3.03 26.04
C LEU A 177 -35.09 3.09 26.34
N LEU A 178 -34.28 3.07 25.29
CA LEU A 178 -32.82 3.05 25.32
C LEU A 178 -32.25 4.31 24.64
N TYR A 179 -31.10 4.76 25.09
CA TYR A 179 -30.24 5.66 24.33
C TYR A 179 -29.67 4.96 23.11
N GLN A 180 -29.91 5.55 21.94
CA GLN A 180 -29.14 5.23 20.75
C GLN A 180 -27.76 5.88 20.91
N LYS A 181 -26.82 5.09 21.41
CA LYS A 181 -25.42 5.48 21.57
C LYS A 181 -24.62 4.98 20.38
N GLU A 182 -23.91 5.91 19.77
CA GLU A 182 -23.20 5.74 18.53
C GLU A 182 -21.71 5.98 18.77
N LEU A 183 -20.91 4.96 18.45
CA LEU A 183 -19.46 5.08 18.37
C LEU A 183 -19.05 5.05 16.91
N PRO A 184 -18.02 5.84 16.51
CA PRO A 184 -17.39 5.66 15.22
C PRO A 184 -16.97 4.19 15.09
N ALA A 185 -17.44 3.50 14.06
CA ALA A 185 -17.11 2.10 13.82
C ALA A 185 -15.59 1.97 13.77
N THR A 186 -15.02 1.29 14.76
CA THR A 186 -13.60 0.93 14.71
C THR A 186 -13.45 -0.23 13.74
N ARG A 187 -13.09 0.09 12.50
CA ARG A 187 -12.73 -0.92 11.50
C ARG A 187 -11.36 -1.52 11.85
N GLY A 188 -11.20 -2.82 11.68
CA GLY A 188 -9.91 -3.50 11.87
C GLY A 188 -8.93 -3.18 10.73
N PRO A 189 -7.76 -3.82 10.69
CA PRO A 189 -6.76 -3.58 9.64
C PRO A 189 -7.27 -4.00 8.25
N ILE A 190 -6.67 -3.42 7.21
CA ILE A 190 -6.66 -3.96 5.86
C ILE A 190 -5.34 -4.70 5.69
N TYR A 191 -5.39 -6.03 5.60
CA TYR A 191 -4.24 -6.91 5.46
C TYR A 191 -4.18 -7.45 4.03
N VAL A 192 -3.20 -7.02 3.25
CA VAL A 192 -3.03 -7.43 1.84
C VAL A 192 -1.99 -8.54 1.74
N LEU A 193 -2.40 -9.68 1.19
CA LEU A 193 -1.54 -10.81 0.81
C LEU A 193 -1.34 -10.77 -0.70
N LEU A 194 -0.10 -10.51 -1.12
CA LEU A 194 0.30 -10.46 -2.53
C LEU A 194 1.02 -11.74 -2.92
N ASP A 195 0.45 -12.47 -3.87
CA ASP A 195 1.09 -13.62 -4.46
C ASP A 195 2.23 -13.17 -5.38
N LYS A 196 3.40 -13.76 -5.16
CA LYS A 196 4.59 -13.56 -6.00
C LYS A 196 5.04 -14.86 -6.67
N SER A 197 4.17 -15.85 -6.80
CA SER A 197 4.43 -17.10 -7.52
C SER A 197 4.91 -16.86 -8.95
N GLY A 198 5.51 -17.90 -9.56
CA GLY A 198 6.00 -17.82 -10.95
C GLY A 198 4.88 -17.51 -11.97
N SER A 199 3.64 -17.90 -11.70
CA SER A 199 2.47 -17.69 -12.54
C SER A 199 1.96 -16.24 -12.54
N MET A 200 2.42 -15.43 -11.57
CA MET A 200 2.14 -14.00 -11.43
C MET A 200 3.13 -13.08 -12.16
N VAL A 201 4.16 -13.64 -12.79
CA VAL A 201 5.18 -12.86 -13.52
C VAL A 201 4.56 -12.03 -14.65
N GLY A 202 5.05 -10.80 -14.82
CA GLY A 202 4.64 -9.90 -15.90
C GLY A 202 3.56 -8.91 -15.47
N SER A 203 2.52 -8.75 -16.30
CA SER A 203 1.50 -7.71 -16.10
C SER A 203 0.61 -7.94 -14.88
N LYS A 204 0.46 -9.20 -14.43
CA LYS A 204 -0.33 -9.60 -13.25
C LYS A 204 0.25 -9.03 -11.97
N ILE A 205 1.54 -9.25 -11.68
CA ILE A 205 2.19 -8.71 -10.47
C ILE A 205 2.18 -7.17 -10.48
N ASP A 206 2.40 -6.53 -11.63
CA ASP A 206 2.36 -5.07 -11.73
C ASP A 206 0.96 -4.52 -11.42
N TRP A 207 -0.09 -5.23 -11.86
CA TRP A 207 -1.47 -4.88 -11.50
C TRP A 207 -1.75 -5.11 -10.01
N ALA A 208 -1.31 -6.24 -9.46
CA ALA A 208 -1.48 -6.56 -8.04
C ALA A 208 -0.82 -5.51 -7.12
N ARG A 209 0.40 -5.06 -7.48
CA ARG A 209 1.09 -3.97 -6.77
C ARG A 209 0.33 -2.64 -6.86
N ALA A 210 -0.20 -2.30 -8.03
CA ALA A 210 -1.00 -1.09 -8.20
C ALA A 210 -2.28 -1.12 -7.33
N VAL A 211 -2.96 -2.27 -7.28
CA VAL A 211 -4.11 -2.48 -6.39
C VAL A 211 -3.71 -2.38 -4.92
N ALA A 212 -2.55 -2.92 -4.53
CA ALA A 212 -2.05 -2.78 -3.16
C ALA A 212 -1.85 -1.31 -2.74
N VAL A 213 -1.33 -0.46 -3.64
CA VAL A 213 -1.21 0.99 -3.38
C VAL A 213 -2.59 1.65 -3.27
N ALA A 214 -3.56 1.22 -4.07
CA ALA A 214 -4.93 1.72 -3.98
C ALA A 214 -5.61 1.30 -2.66
N LEU A 215 -5.40 0.08 -2.20
CA LEU A 215 -5.85 -0.41 -0.89
C LEU A 215 -5.17 0.33 0.26
N PHE A 216 -3.89 0.66 0.11
CA PHE A 216 -3.15 1.49 1.06
C PHE A 216 -3.78 2.89 1.18
N LYS A 217 -4.16 3.51 0.05
CA LYS A 217 -4.89 4.78 0.06
C LYS A 217 -6.20 4.66 0.84
N LYS A 218 -7.01 3.64 0.52
CA LYS A 218 -8.27 3.39 1.23
C LYS A 218 -8.05 3.20 2.74
N ALA A 219 -7.01 2.47 3.14
CA ALA A 219 -6.66 2.31 4.55
C ALA A 219 -6.34 3.64 5.22
N ILE A 220 -5.57 4.52 4.55
CA ILE A 220 -5.29 5.87 5.05
C ILE A 220 -6.58 6.68 5.17
N ASP A 221 -7.39 6.73 4.12
CA ASP A 221 -8.62 7.55 4.09
C ASP A 221 -9.58 7.11 5.21
N GLU A 222 -9.72 5.80 5.43
CA GLU A 222 -10.54 5.21 6.51
C GLU A 222 -9.87 5.27 7.90
N GLY A 223 -8.59 5.67 7.99
CA GLY A 223 -7.84 5.72 9.25
C GLY A 223 -7.52 4.33 9.84
N ARG A 224 -7.47 3.31 8.98
CA ARG A 224 -7.23 1.90 9.34
C ARG A 224 -5.74 1.58 9.27
N THR A 225 -5.29 0.60 10.03
CA THR A 225 -3.94 0.04 9.86
C THR A 225 -3.87 -0.72 8.55
N PHE A 226 -2.87 -0.42 7.74
CA PHE A 226 -2.54 -1.15 6.53
C PHE A 226 -1.39 -2.13 6.80
N VAL A 227 -1.55 -3.37 6.38
CA VAL A 227 -0.47 -4.36 6.40
C VAL A 227 -0.38 -4.98 5.02
N VAL A 228 0.83 -5.13 4.48
CA VAL A 228 1.07 -5.82 3.22
C VAL A 228 2.17 -6.86 3.41
N ARG A 229 1.97 -8.03 2.81
CA ARG A 229 2.92 -9.14 2.81
C ARG A 229 2.92 -9.84 1.47
N PHE A 230 4.11 -10.13 0.95
CA PHE A 230 4.30 -11.06 -0.15
C PHE A 230 4.34 -12.51 0.33
N PHE A 231 3.86 -13.44 -0.49
CA PHE A 231 3.99 -14.87 -0.25
C PHE A 231 4.24 -15.64 -1.55
N ASP A 232 4.93 -16.76 -1.42
CA ASP A 232 5.05 -17.82 -2.41
C ASP A 232 4.73 -19.16 -1.71
N SER A 233 5.64 -20.13 -1.69
CA SER A 233 5.61 -21.26 -0.76
C SER A 233 5.81 -20.87 0.71
N ILE A 234 6.36 -19.69 0.98
CA ILE A 234 6.55 -19.13 2.32
C ILE A 234 6.07 -17.67 2.42
N PRO A 235 5.57 -17.24 3.59
CA PRO A 235 5.27 -15.84 3.85
C PRO A 235 6.55 -15.03 4.11
N TYR A 236 6.68 -13.87 3.46
CA TYR A 236 7.84 -12.96 3.63
C TYR A 236 7.62 -11.95 4.77
N SER A 237 8.66 -11.14 5.05
CA SER A 237 8.57 -10.02 5.99
C SER A 237 7.42 -9.10 5.62
N MET A 238 6.51 -8.82 6.56
CA MET A 238 5.42 -7.87 6.35
C MET A 238 5.89 -6.43 6.47
N MET A 239 5.16 -5.52 5.83
CA MET A 239 5.23 -4.08 6.09
C MET A 239 3.91 -3.60 6.66
N MET A 240 3.97 -2.81 7.72
CA MET A 240 2.81 -2.28 8.42
C MET A 240 2.90 -0.76 8.52
N VAL A 241 1.77 -0.10 8.22
CA VAL A 241 1.58 1.34 8.38
C VAL A 241 0.32 1.57 9.21
N LYS A 242 0.46 2.27 10.34
CA LYS A 242 -0.69 2.62 11.20
C LYS A 242 -1.54 3.70 10.53
N GLY A 243 -2.82 3.78 10.88
CA GLY A 243 -3.76 4.77 10.32
C GLY A 243 -3.35 6.25 10.47
N SER A 244 -2.42 6.55 11.37
CA SER A 244 -1.74 7.86 11.50
C SER A 244 -0.49 7.91 10.59
N SER A 245 -0.67 7.69 9.29
CA SER A 245 0.46 7.58 8.36
C SER A 245 1.18 8.92 8.16
N LYS A 246 2.50 8.87 8.05
CA LYS A 246 3.34 9.99 7.63
C LYS A 246 3.58 9.91 6.11
N PRO A 247 3.88 11.01 5.41
CA PRO A 247 4.23 10.97 3.98
C PRO A 247 5.36 9.99 3.65
N ASN A 248 6.32 9.82 4.57
CA ASN A 248 7.42 8.86 4.41
C ASN A 248 6.97 7.38 4.41
N ASP A 249 5.81 7.07 4.97
CA ASP A 249 5.26 5.71 4.95
C ASP A 249 4.82 5.31 3.54
N VAL A 250 4.38 6.28 2.72
CA VAL A 250 4.08 6.05 1.31
C VAL A 250 5.32 5.59 0.56
N LEU A 251 6.45 6.28 0.76
CA LEU A 251 7.73 5.93 0.13
C LEU A 251 8.20 4.54 0.57
N ARG A 252 8.01 4.21 1.86
CA ARG A 252 8.32 2.87 2.38
C ARG A 252 7.47 1.79 1.72
N VAL A 253 6.16 1.99 1.61
CA VAL A 253 5.25 1.05 0.93
C VAL A 253 5.65 0.86 -0.53
N LEU A 254 5.91 1.94 -1.26
CA LEU A 254 6.38 1.86 -2.65
C LEU A 254 7.70 1.09 -2.76
N SER A 255 8.66 1.36 -1.89
CA SER A 255 9.94 0.64 -1.86
C SER A 255 9.78 -0.85 -1.59
N TYR A 256 8.86 -1.21 -0.70
CA TYR A 256 8.57 -2.60 -0.37
C TYR A 256 7.93 -3.35 -1.54
N LEU A 257 6.97 -2.71 -2.21
CA LEU A 257 6.28 -3.29 -3.36
C LEU A 257 7.21 -3.48 -4.57
N ALA A 258 8.17 -2.59 -4.76
CA ALA A 258 9.12 -2.65 -5.87
C ALA A 258 10.26 -3.65 -5.66
N ARG A 259 10.64 -3.95 -4.40
CA ARG A 259 11.78 -4.83 -4.08
C ARG A 259 11.59 -6.30 -4.50
N VAL A 260 10.35 -6.77 -4.61
CA VAL A 260 10.06 -8.21 -4.69
C VAL A 260 9.88 -8.66 -6.14
N ARG A 261 10.74 -9.58 -6.60
CA ARG A 261 10.58 -10.25 -7.90
C ARG A 261 9.64 -11.46 -7.78
N ALA A 262 8.79 -11.64 -8.78
CA ALA A 262 7.93 -12.81 -8.87
C ALA A 262 8.74 -14.07 -9.23
N GLY A 263 8.42 -15.19 -8.58
CA GLY A 263 9.05 -16.50 -8.69
C GLY A 263 8.75 -17.36 -7.45
N GLY A 264 8.79 -18.68 -7.64
CA GLY A 264 8.53 -19.68 -6.60
C GLY A 264 7.20 -20.41 -6.79
N GLY A 265 6.87 -21.29 -5.85
CA GLY A 265 5.56 -21.95 -5.76
C GLY A 265 4.54 -21.12 -4.99
N THR A 266 3.43 -21.75 -4.59
CA THR A 266 2.31 -21.06 -3.94
C THR A 266 1.83 -21.90 -2.75
N ASP A 267 1.71 -21.28 -1.57
CA ASP A 267 1.03 -21.85 -0.40
C ASP A 267 0.14 -20.78 0.25
N ILE A 268 -1.13 -20.78 -0.14
CA ILE A 268 -2.12 -19.80 0.29
C ILE A 268 -2.51 -20.04 1.75
N THR A 269 -2.58 -21.31 2.16
CA THR A 269 -2.98 -21.68 3.52
C THR A 269 -1.99 -21.12 4.54
N ARG A 270 -0.70 -21.25 4.27
CA ARG A 270 0.37 -20.71 5.13
C ARG A 270 0.38 -19.19 5.14
N ALA A 271 0.11 -18.54 4.00
CA ALA A 271 0.02 -17.09 3.92
C ALA A 271 -1.14 -16.54 4.78
N ILE A 272 -2.32 -17.15 4.71
CA ILE A 272 -3.48 -16.78 5.54
C ILE A 272 -3.19 -17.07 7.03
N SER A 273 -2.53 -18.18 7.34
CA SER A 273 -2.10 -18.49 8.71
C SER A 273 -1.25 -17.39 9.32
N ALA A 274 -0.24 -16.94 8.58
CA ALA A 274 0.65 -15.90 9.05
C ALA A 274 -0.09 -14.56 9.22
N ALA A 275 -1.05 -14.23 8.34
CA ALA A 275 -1.88 -13.04 8.50
C ALA A 275 -2.76 -13.10 9.76
N VAL A 276 -3.41 -14.23 10.02
CA VAL A 276 -4.22 -14.46 11.22
C VAL A 276 -3.38 -14.36 12.49
N GLU A 277 -2.20 -14.98 12.49
CA GLU A 277 -1.27 -14.92 13.61
C GLU A 277 -0.81 -13.49 13.90
N ASP A 278 -0.47 -12.72 12.87
CA ASP A 278 -0.06 -11.32 13.03
C ASP A 278 -1.19 -10.43 13.54
N ILE A 279 -2.41 -10.60 13.03
CA ILE A 279 -3.59 -9.87 13.51
C ILE A 279 -3.80 -10.12 15.01
N GLY A 280 -3.64 -11.36 15.46
CA GLY A 280 -3.73 -11.75 16.86
C GLY A 280 -2.60 -11.18 17.71
N LYS A 281 -1.33 -11.40 17.32
CA LYS A 281 -0.14 -10.96 18.07
C LYS A 281 -0.06 -9.44 18.22
N LEU A 282 -0.35 -8.72 17.15
CA LEU A 282 -0.24 -7.26 17.11
C LEU A 282 -1.50 -6.57 17.67
N LYS A 283 -2.51 -7.33 18.12
CA LYS A 283 -3.81 -6.84 18.60
C LYS A 283 -4.42 -5.82 17.64
N LEU A 284 -4.25 -6.06 16.34
CA LEU A 284 -4.74 -5.18 15.28
C LEU A 284 -6.26 -5.35 15.11
N GLY A 285 -6.73 -6.59 15.27
CA GLY A 285 -8.14 -6.95 15.34
C GLY A 285 -8.61 -7.17 16.79
N GLY A 286 -9.86 -7.58 16.92
CA GLY A 286 -10.45 -7.96 18.21
C GLY A 286 -11.94 -8.29 18.05
N ARG A 287 -12.62 -8.69 19.13
CA ARG A 287 -14.07 -8.93 19.13
C ARG A 287 -14.87 -7.75 18.55
N GLU A 288 -14.36 -6.54 18.74
CA GLU A 288 -14.99 -5.28 18.33
C GLU A 288 -14.47 -4.74 16.97
N ARG A 289 -13.41 -5.32 16.40
CA ARG A 289 -12.75 -4.82 15.19
C ARG A 289 -12.58 -5.92 14.16
N LEU A 290 -13.48 -5.91 13.17
CA LEU A 290 -13.42 -6.82 12.06
C LEU A 290 -12.22 -6.52 11.15
N SER A 291 -11.37 -7.51 10.92
CA SER A 291 -10.19 -7.40 10.04
C SER A 291 -10.54 -7.80 8.61
N ASP A 292 -10.08 -7.05 7.61
CA ASP A 292 -10.24 -7.41 6.20
C ASP A 292 -8.92 -7.95 5.66
N ILE A 293 -8.89 -9.22 5.27
CA ILE A 293 -7.76 -9.84 4.58
C ILE A 293 -8.06 -9.85 3.08
N VAL A 294 -7.25 -9.18 2.28
CA VAL A 294 -7.35 -9.14 0.83
C VAL A 294 -6.25 -10.01 0.24
N LEU A 295 -6.64 -11.12 -0.37
CA LEU A 295 -5.75 -12.04 -1.07
C LEU A 295 -5.75 -11.74 -2.56
N ILE A 296 -4.58 -11.48 -3.14
CA ILE A 296 -4.41 -11.26 -4.58
C ILE A 296 -3.50 -12.36 -5.12
N THR A 297 -4.06 -13.25 -5.94
CA THR A 297 -3.40 -14.46 -6.48
C THR A 297 -4.06 -14.86 -7.79
N ASP A 298 -3.47 -15.78 -8.55
CA ASP A 298 -4.17 -16.48 -9.64
C ASP A 298 -4.80 -17.80 -9.20
N GLY A 299 -4.62 -18.20 -7.94
CA GLY A 299 -5.37 -19.27 -7.30
C GLY A 299 -4.86 -20.67 -7.59
N GLU A 300 -3.62 -20.81 -8.08
CA GLU A 300 -2.96 -22.10 -8.30
C GLU A 300 -2.50 -22.74 -6.97
N ASP A 301 -3.45 -23.21 -6.15
CA ASP A 301 -3.18 -23.95 -4.92
C ASP A 301 -4.34 -24.88 -4.53
N ARG A 302 -4.02 -25.98 -3.82
CA ARG A 302 -5.01 -26.89 -3.23
C ARG A 302 -5.12 -26.62 -1.74
N LEU A 303 -6.30 -26.21 -1.30
CA LEU A 303 -6.56 -25.83 0.08
C LEU A 303 -7.82 -26.50 0.64
N SER A 304 -7.91 -26.59 1.96
CA SER A 304 -9.06 -27.12 2.68
C SER A 304 -9.94 -25.98 3.23
N PRO A 305 -11.15 -25.78 2.69
CA PRO A 305 -12.05 -24.70 3.13
C PRO A 305 -12.29 -24.64 4.64
N GLU A 306 -12.41 -25.80 5.28
CA GLU A 306 -12.72 -25.95 6.70
C GLU A 306 -11.58 -25.45 7.60
N VAL A 307 -10.34 -25.56 7.13
CA VAL A 307 -9.16 -25.06 7.83
C VAL A 307 -9.15 -23.53 7.79
N LEU A 308 -9.31 -22.95 6.60
CA LEU A 308 -9.33 -21.50 6.43
C LEU A 308 -10.49 -20.84 7.19
N GLN A 309 -11.69 -21.42 7.13
CA GLN A 309 -12.85 -20.89 7.87
C GLN A 309 -12.61 -20.85 9.38
N ARG A 310 -11.96 -21.88 9.95
CA ARG A 310 -11.62 -21.89 11.39
C ARG A 310 -10.62 -20.80 11.74
N MET A 311 -9.62 -20.58 10.89
CA MET A 311 -8.58 -19.56 11.10
C MET A 311 -9.14 -18.13 10.96
N LEU A 312 -10.02 -17.89 9.99
CA LEU A 312 -10.65 -16.58 9.81
C LEU A 312 -11.60 -16.25 10.97
N LYS A 313 -12.36 -17.24 11.46
CA LYS A 313 -13.23 -17.09 12.63
C LYS A 313 -12.45 -16.76 13.90
N SER A 314 -11.30 -17.40 14.14
CA SER A 314 -10.50 -17.14 15.34
C SER A 314 -9.91 -15.72 15.38
N ALA A 315 -9.63 -15.13 14.22
CA ALA A 315 -9.10 -13.77 14.08
C ALA A 315 -10.19 -12.68 13.98
N ASN A 316 -11.48 -13.05 13.95
CA ASN A 316 -12.56 -12.15 13.55
C ASN A 316 -12.24 -11.41 12.23
N ALA A 317 -11.87 -12.18 11.20
CA ALA A 317 -11.42 -11.67 9.91
C ALA A 317 -12.33 -12.13 8.76
N ARG A 318 -12.52 -11.26 7.76
CA ARG A 318 -13.13 -11.60 6.47
C ARG A 318 -12.03 -11.75 5.42
N LEU A 319 -12.23 -12.72 4.51
CA LEU A 319 -11.35 -12.93 3.37
C LEU A 319 -12.01 -12.36 2.10
N HIS A 320 -11.31 -11.47 1.43
CA HIS A 320 -11.63 -10.97 0.09
C HIS A 320 -10.61 -11.55 -0.88
N SER A 321 -11.05 -12.42 -1.78
CA SER A 321 -10.17 -13.09 -2.73
C SER A 321 -10.28 -12.43 -4.11
N VAL A 322 -9.14 -12.01 -4.65
CA VAL A 322 -9.00 -11.39 -5.96
C VAL A 322 -8.18 -12.33 -6.84
N MET A 323 -8.88 -12.98 -7.77
CA MET A 323 -8.28 -13.92 -8.71
C MET A 323 -7.85 -13.21 -9.99
N ILE A 324 -6.57 -13.19 -10.28
CA ILE A 324 -6.03 -12.61 -11.50
C ILE A 324 -5.91 -13.67 -12.58
N GLN A 325 -6.78 -13.61 -13.59
CA GLN A 325 -6.79 -14.53 -14.73
C GLN A 325 -6.76 -16.01 -14.31
N GLY A 326 -7.42 -16.32 -13.21
CA GLY A 326 -7.44 -17.64 -12.60
C GLY A 326 -8.73 -17.89 -11.82
N HIS A 327 -8.85 -19.08 -11.25
CA HIS A 327 -10.04 -19.50 -10.53
C HIS A 327 -9.72 -20.58 -9.50
N ASN A 328 -10.28 -20.45 -8.31
CA ASN A 328 -10.17 -21.43 -7.24
C ASN A 328 -11.52 -21.61 -6.53
N THR A 329 -12.14 -22.77 -6.70
CA THR A 329 -13.47 -23.11 -6.14
C THR A 329 -13.46 -23.15 -4.61
N PHE A 330 -12.36 -23.58 -4.00
CA PHE A 330 -12.22 -23.65 -2.55
C PHE A 330 -12.17 -22.25 -1.94
N LEU A 331 -11.44 -21.31 -2.55
CA LEU A 331 -11.43 -19.92 -2.11
C LEU A 331 -12.81 -19.26 -2.31
N GLN A 332 -13.53 -19.60 -3.37
CA GLN A 332 -14.88 -19.08 -3.59
C GLN A 332 -15.85 -19.49 -2.46
N GLN A 333 -15.71 -20.69 -1.89
CA GLN A 333 -16.54 -21.15 -0.78
C GLN A 333 -16.24 -20.47 0.57
N VAL A 334 -15.00 -20.02 0.78
CA VAL A 334 -14.55 -19.43 2.05
C VAL A 334 -14.62 -17.90 2.04
N SER A 335 -14.41 -17.28 0.87
CA SER A 335 -14.28 -15.84 0.77
C SER A 335 -15.61 -15.14 0.98
N TYR A 336 -15.59 -14.04 1.75
CA TYR A 336 -16.72 -13.14 1.87
C TYR A 336 -17.03 -12.46 0.54
N ARG A 337 -15.97 -12.05 -0.17
CA ARG A 337 -16.06 -11.53 -1.54
C ARG A 337 -15.05 -12.25 -2.42
N TYR A 338 -15.51 -12.71 -3.58
CA TYR A 338 -14.68 -13.37 -4.58
C TYR A 338 -14.78 -12.60 -5.89
N LEU A 339 -13.67 -12.02 -6.33
CA LEU A 339 -13.56 -11.23 -7.55
C LEU A 339 -12.63 -11.93 -8.53
N THR A 340 -12.99 -11.90 -9.81
CA THR A 340 -12.16 -12.45 -10.88
C THR A 340 -11.84 -11.35 -11.87
N VAL A 341 -10.56 -11.11 -12.08
CA VAL A 341 -10.00 -10.04 -12.91
C VAL A 341 -9.49 -10.70 -14.18
N ARG A 342 -10.09 -10.35 -15.33
CA ARG A 342 -9.74 -10.96 -16.62
C ARG A 342 -8.84 -10.06 -17.46
N LYS A 343 -9.17 -8.77 -17.51
CA LYS A 343 -8.55 -7.83 -18.44
C LYS A 343 -7.50 -6.92 -17.80
N LEU A 344 -7.34 -6.97 -16.48
CA LEU A 344 -6.41 -6.13 -15.71
C LEU A 344 -6.71 -4.63 -15.92
N GLU A 345 -7.98 -4.29 -16.11
CA GLU A 345 -8.42 -2.94 -16.42
C GLU A 345 -8.63 -2.11 -15.15
N LYS A 346 -8.70 -0.78 -15.30
CA LYS A 346 -8.84 0.15 -14.16
C LYS A 346 -10.15 -0.04 -13.38
N HIS A 347 -11.24 -0.41 -14.06
CA HIS A 347 -12.53 -0.65 -13.41
C HIS A 347 -12.51 -1.84 -12.44
N GLU A 348 -11.85 -2.94 -12.81
CA GLU A 348 -11.68 -4.13 -11.96
C GLU A 348 -10.87 -3.77 -10.71
N ALA A 349 -9.86 -2.89 -10.84
CA ALA A 349 -9.10 -2.41 -9.70
C ALA A 349 -9.96 -1.56 -8.74
N LEU A 350 -10.91 -0.76 -9.27
CA LEU A 350 -11.85 -0.01 -8.45
C LEU A 350 -12.81 -0.93 -7.70
N GLU A 351 -13.33 -1.98 -8.34
CA GLU A 351 -14.20 -2.96 -7.69
C GLU A 351 -13.50 -3.70 -6.55
N VAL A 352 -12.21 -4.00 -6.71
CA VAL A 352 -11.38 -4.59 -5.66
C VAL A 352 -11.18 -3.64 -4.50
N VAL A 353 -11.02 -2.34 -4.75
CA VAL A 353 -10.86 -1.37 -3.66
C VAL A 353 -12.20 -1.09 -2.98
N ASP A 354 -13.32 -1.21 -3.69
CA ASP A 354 -14.66 -0.95 -3.18
C ASP A 354 -15.29 -2.16 -2.49
N PHE A 355 -14.59 -2.82 -1.56
CA PHE A 355 -15.23 -3.73 -0.60
C PHE A 355 -15.65 -2.93 0.65
N ALA A 356 -16.91 -3.08 1.05
CA ALA A 356 -17.51 -2.49 2.24
C ALA A 356 -18.19 -3.58 3.07
#